data_AF-A0A849K0N3-F1
#
_entry.id   AF-A0A849K0N3-F1
#
_cell.length_a   1.000
_cell.length_b   1.000
_cell.length_c   1.000
_cell.angle_alpha   90.00
_cell.angle_beta   90.00
_cell.angle_gamma   90.00
#
_symmetry.space_group_name_H-M   'P 1'
#
loop_
_entity.id
_entity.type
_entity.pdbx_description
1 polymer ?
#
loop_
_entity_poly.entity_id
_entity_poly.type
_entity_poly.pdbx_seq_one_letter_code
_entity_poly.pdbx_strand_id
1 'polypeptide(L)'
;MKKLAVGAATLALLAAPLAAAPAAAAGHGPHPSCWGQASAVFAQMQMMGEHSSSFATPRVGLRNLARSALGEDATMADLGVFVADELGLSIDACM
;
A
#
# COMPACT_ATOMS: atom_id res chain seq x y z
N MET A 1 49.13 14.79 3.76
CA MET A 1 48.27 14.46 2.59
C MET A 1 47.32 13.28 2.80
N LYS A 2 47.57 12.34 3.73
CA LYS A 2 46.69 11.18 3.98
C LYS A 2 45.35 11.47 4.70
N LYS A 3 45.22 12.62 5.39
CA LYS A 3 43.99 13.01 6.13
C LYS A 3 42.92 13.66 5.23
N LEU A 4 43.30 14.15 4.05
CA LEU A 4 42.38 14.78 3.08
C LEU A 4 41.66 13.74 2.21
N ALA A 5 42.29 12.57 1.99
CA ALA A 5 41.68 11.48 1.21
C ALA A 5 40.52 10.78 1.95
N VAL A 6 40.54 10.76 3.29
CA VAL A 6 39.52 10.08 4.10
C VAL A 6 38.21 10.88 4.15
N GLY A 7 38.30 12.22 4.19
CA GLY A 7 37.11 13.11 4.23
C GLY A 7 36.37 13.19 2.89
N ALA A 8 37.08 13.13 1.77
CA ALA A 8 36.45 13.14 0.45
C ALA A 8 35.72 11.82 0.14
N ALA A 9 36.23 10.69 0.65
CA ALA A 9 35.60 9.39 0.49
C ALA A 9 34.30 9.24 1.31
N THR A 10 34.21 9.90 2.47
CA THR A 10 32.98 9.89 3.31
C THR A 10 31.90 10.81 2.74
N LEU A 11 32.27 11.95 2.13
CA LEU A 11 31.31 12.86 1.51
C LEU A 11 30.70 12.30 0.20
N ALA A 12 31.47 11.49 -0.55
CA ALA A 12 30.98 10.80 -1.74
C ALA A 12 30.03 9.63 -1.40
N LEU A 13 30.19 8.99 -0.24
CA LEU A 13 29.28 7.92 0.23
C LEU A 13 27.94 8.45 0.76
N LEU A 14 27.88 9.72 1.19
CA LEU A 14 26.65 10.38 1.64
C LEU A 14 25.83 10.97 0.49
N ALA A 15 26.38 11.02 -0.73
CA ALA A 15 25.77 11.68 -1.89
C ALA A 15 25.03 10.73 -2.85
N ALA A 16 25.00 9.42 -2.61
CA ALA A 16 24.17 8.50 -3.39
C ALA A 16 23.81 7.26 -2.55
N PRO A 17 22.53 6.80 -2.50
CA PRO A 17 21.46 7.02 -3.46
C PRO A 17 20.12 7.47 -2.82
N LEU A 18 19.68 8.69 -3.09
CA LEU A 18 18.26 9.08 -2.95
C LEU A 18 17.39 8.61 -4.15
N ALA A 19 17.99 7.92 -5.13
CA ALA A 19 17.37 7.63 -6.42
C ALA A 19 16.90 6.18 -6.61
N ALA A 20 16.73 5.41 -5.54
CA ALA A 20 16.19 4.06 -5.62
C ALA A 20 15.17 3.80 -4.51
N ALA A 21 14.20 4.71 -4.34
CA ALA A 21 12.90 4.22 -3.91
C ALA A 21 12.38 3.36 -5.08
N PRO A 22 12.10 2.06 -4.90
CA PRO A 22 11.33 1.37 -5.91
C PRO A 22 10.03 2.17 -6.04
N ALA A 23 9.67 2.54 -7.27
CA ALA A 23 8.30 2.87 -7.62
C ALA A 23 7.46 1.60 -7.44
N ALA A 24 7.37 1.12 -6.20
CA ALA A 24 6.59 -0.01 -5.81
C ALA A 24 5.14 0.47 -5.78
N ALA A 25 4.34 -0.15 -6.63
CA ALA A 25 2.89 -0.12 -6.62
C ALA A 25 2.24 1.22 -6.98
N ALA A 26 2.41 1.63 -8.23
CA ALA A 26 1.30 2.27 -8.91
C ALA A 26 0.94 1.42 -10.12
N GLY A 27 0.15 0.38 -9.87
CA GLY A 27 -0.59 -0.31 -10.93
C GLY A 27 -1.57 0.70 -11.51
N HIS A 28 -1.13 1.47 -12.50
CA HIS A 28 -1.90 2.51 -13.19
C HIS A 28 -2.80 1.91 -14.28
N GLY A 29 -3.42 0.76 -14.01
CA GLY A 29 -4.53 0.25 -14.79
C GLY A 29 -5.83 0.49 -14.03
N PRO A 30 -6.96 0.71 -14.71
CA PRO A 30 -8.28 0.74 -14.06
C PRO A 30 -8.42 -0.51 -13.18
N HIS A 31 -8.54 -0.32 -11.87
CA HIS A 31 -8.71 -1.43 -10.94
C HIS A 31 -10.06 -1.24 -10.25
N PRO A 32 -11.01 -2.19 -10.38
CA PRO A 32 -12.42 -1.98 -10.06
C PRO A 32 -12.71 -1.82 -8.55
N SER A 33 -11.69 -1.71 -7.70
CA SER A 33 -11.81 -1.83 -6.25
C SER A 33 -11.17 -0.71 -5.45
N CYS A 34 -10.57 0.32 -6.08
CA CYS A 34 -10.04 1.53 -5.43
C CYS A 34 -9.07 1.37 -4.25
N TRP A 35 -8.62 0.16 -3.89
CA TRP A 35 -7.93 -0.12 -2.64
C TRP A 35 -6.67 0.74 -2.43
N GLY A 36 -5.91 0.99 -3.50
CA GLY A 36 -4.72 1.84 -3.45
C GLY A 36 -5.04 3.29 -3.07
N GLN A 37 -6.03 3.89 -3.73
CA GLN A 37 -6.45 5.27 -3.45
C GLN A 37 -7.06 5.40 -2.05
N ALA A 38 -7.95 4.48 -1.67
CA ALA A 38 -8.52 4.46 -0.32
C ALA A 38 -7.40 4.35 0.73
N SER A 39 -6.49 3.38 0.58
CA SER A 39 -5.38 3.20 1.52
C SER A 39 -4.49 4.44 1.62
N ALA A 40 -4.22 5.12 0.49
CA ALA A 40 -3.44 6.35 0.48
C ALA A 40 -4.12 7.48 1.27
N VAL A 41 -5.43 7.69 1.08
CA VAL A 41 -6.19 8.72 1.80
C VAL A 41 -6.24 8.42 3.30
N PHE A 42 -6.54 7.18 3.70
CA PHE A 42 -6.55 6.80 5.11
C PHE A 42 -5.16 6.91 5.76
N ALA A 43 -4.09 6.61 5.02
CA ALA A 43 -2.73 6.82 5.49
C ALA A 43 -2.40 8.31 5.71
N GLN A 44 -2.77 9.19 4.77
CA GLN A 44 -2.57 10.64 4.90
C GLN A 44 -3.35 11.23 6.08
N MET A 45 -4.57 10.74 6.32
CA MET A 45 -5.39 11.16 7.46
C MET A 45 -4.95 10.54 8.79
N GLN A 46 -3.94 9.67 8.78
CA GLN A 46 -3.50 8.91 9.97
C GLN A 46 -4.62 8.03 10.57
N MET A 47 -5.52 7.53 9.72
CA MET A 47 -6.74 6.77 10.06
C MET A 47 -6.60 5.26 9.80
N MET A 48 -5.39 4.74 9.58
CA MET A 48 -5.15 3.32 9.28
C MET A 48 -5.33 2.37 10.48
N GLY A 49 -5.39 2.92 11.71
CA GLY A 49 -5.44 2.16 12.96
C GLY A 49 -4.12 1.44 13.28
N GLU A 50 -4.14 0.56 14.28
CA GLU A 50 -2.97 -0.23 14.66
C GLU A 50 -2.57 -1.24 13.58
N HIS A 51 -1.27 -1.48 13.42
CA HIS A 51 -0.77 -2.46 12.46
C HIS A 51 -1.17 -3.90 12.87
N SER A 52 -1.44 -4.78 11.89
CA SER A 52 -1.94 -6.16 12.16
C SER A 52 -1.00 -7.00 13.04
N SER A 53 0.30 -6.71 13.00
CA SER A 53 1.32 -7.39 13.82
C SER A 53 1.29 -7.01 15.30
N SER A 54 0.53 -5.98 15.69
CA SER A 54 0.40 -5.56 17.09
C SER A 54 -0.58 -6.43 17.88
N PHE A 55 -1.36 -7.30 17.21
CA PHE A 55 -2.33 -8.18 17.84
C PHE A 55 -1.75 -9.57 18.11
N ALA A 56 -2.20 -10.24 19.19
CA ALA A 56 -1.78 -11.61 19.52
C ALA A 56 -2.13 -12.62 18.42
N THR A 57 -3.20 -12.36 17.67
CA THR A 57 -3.54 -13.07 16.43
C THR A 57 -3.70 -12.03 15.32
N PRO A 58 -2.91 -12.12 14.22
CA PRO A 58 -3.03 -11.17 13.12
C PRO A 58 -4.45 -11.12 12.56
N ARG A 59 -4.90 -9.92 12.17
CA ARG A 59 -6.21 -9.73 11.53
C ARG A 59 -6.28 -10.47 10.21
N VAL A 60 -7.48 -10.90 9.83
CA VAL A 60 -7.74 -11.57 8.55
C VAL A 60 -7.32 -10.67 7.38
N GLY A 61 -6.58 -11.22 6.43
CA GLY A 61 -6.19 -10.51 5.22
C GLY A 61 -7.36 -10.33 4.26
N LEU A 62 -7.37 -9.24 3.47
CA LEU A 62 -8.48 -8.90 2.58
C LEU A 62 -8.83 -10.01 1.58
N ARG A 63 -7.85 -10.77 1.07
CA ARG A 63 -8.14 -11.92 0.19
C ARG A 63 -8.89 -13.04 0.92
N ASN A 64 -8.52 -13.35 2.16
CA ASN A 64 -9.20 -14.39 2.94
C ASN A 64 -10.60 -13.92 3.33
N LEU A 65 -10.77 -12.64 3.64
CA LEU A 65 -12.07 -12.05 3.90
C LEU A 65 -12.99 -12.17 2.67
N ALA A 66 -12.50 -11.82 1.48
CA ALA A 66 -13.23 -11.97 0.23
C ALA A 66 -13.74 -13.42 0.05
N ARG A 67 -12.86 -14.40 0.26
CA ARG A 67 -13.21 -15.83 0.14
C ARG A 67 -14.30 -16.24 1.12
N SER A 68 -14.18 -15.81 2.38
CA SER A 68 -15.15 -16.15 3.42
C SER A 68 -16.52 -15.49 3.23
N ALA A 69 -16.56 -14.28 2.65
CA ALA A 69 -17.78 -13.49 2.54
C ALA A 69 -18.51 -13.71 1.22
N LEU A 70 -17.77 -13.84 0.11
CA LEU A 70 -18.31 -13.85 -1.25
C LEU A 70 -18.14 -15.20 -1.97
N GLY A 71 -17.42 -16.15 -1.37
CA GLY A 71 -17.19 -17.49 -1.90
C GLY A 71 -15.72 -17.79 -2.22
N GLU A 72 -15.36 -19.07 -2.29
CA GLU A 72 -13.97 -19.56 -2.36
C GLU A 72 -13.11 -18.96 -3.48
N ASP A 73 -13.72 -18.62 -4.61
CA ASP A 73 -13.03 -18.06 -5.78
C ASP A 73 -12.95 -16.53 -5.78
N ALA A 74 -13.61 -15.88 -4.82
CA ALA A 74 -13.67 -14.42 -4.75
C ALA A 74 -12.28 -13.79 -4.59
N THR A 75 -12.10 -12.68 -5.32
CA THR A 75 -10.88 -11.90 -5.34
C THR A 75 -10.99 -10.68 -4.42
N MET A 76 -9.85 -10.04 -4.15
CA MET A 76 -9.86 -8.74 -3.47
C MET A 76 -10.58 -7.65 -4.28
N ALA A 77 -10.64 -7.80 -5.60
CA ALA A 77 -11.35 -6.87 -6.47
C ALA A 77 -12.86 -6.98 -6.24
N ASP A 78 -13.39 -8.21 -6.22
CA ASP A 78 -14.81 -8.49 -5.94
C ASP A 78 -15.24 -7.95 -4.58
N LEU A 79 -14.38 -8.09 -3.56
CA LEU A 79 -14.63 -7.51 -2.24
C LEU A 79 -14.72 -5.97 -2.27
N GLY A 80 -13.88 -5.30 -3.07
CA GLY A 80 -13.94 -3.85 -3.18
C GLY A 80 -15.19 -3.36 -3.91
N VAL A 81 -15.60 -4.05 -4.96
CA VAL A 81 -16.87 -3.78 -5.66
C VAL A 81 -18.05 -3.97 -4.71
N PHE A 82 -18.08 -5.09 -3.96
CA PHE A 82 -19.11 -5.37 -2.97
C PHE A 82 -19.20 -4.26 -1.89
N VAL A 83 -18.06 -3.88 -1.30
CA VAL A 83 -18.05 -2.81 -0.27
C VAL A 83 -18.52 -1.47 -0.86
N ALA A 84 -18.15 -1.15 -2.10
CA ALA A 84 -18.62 0.06 -2.74
C ALA A 84 -20.14 0.06 -2.96
N ASP A 85 -20.69 -1.07 -3.44
CA ASP A 85 -22.13 -1.24 -3.64
C ASP A 85 -22.93 -1.11 -2.33
N GLU A 86 -22.51 -1.84 -1.28
CA GLU A 86 -23.15 -1.81 0.04
C GLU A 86 -23.12 -0.42 0.71
N LEU A 87 -22.09 0.37 0.42
CA LEU A 87 -21.93 1.72 0.97
C LEU A 87 -22.44 2.83 0.04
N GLY A 88 -22.94 2.48 -1.15
CA GLY A 88 -23.40 3.46 -2.16
C GLY A 88 -22.28 4.38 -2.66
N LEU A 89 -21.04 3.89 -2.72
CA LEU A 89 -19.87 4.64 -3.16
C LEU A 89 -19.64 4.46 -4.67
N SER A 90 -19.37 5.56 -5.38
CA SER A 90 -18.87 5.47 -6.76
C SER A 90 -17.38 5.12 -6.77
N ILE A 91 -17.01 4.17 -7.64
CA ILE A 91 -15.63 3.73 -7.91
C ILE A 91 -15.04 4.34 -9.19
N ASP A 92 -15.75 5.29 -9.83
CA ASP A 92 -15.34 5.92 -11.09
C ASP A 92 -14.01 6.69 -10.96
N ALA A 93 -13.69 7.16 -9.75
CA ALA A 93 -12.45 7.88 -9.48
C ALA A 93 -11.18 7.01 -9.60
N CYS A 94 -11.34 5.68 -9.68
CA CYS A 94 -10.24 4.70 -9.71
C CYS A 94 -10.16 3.91 -11.02
N MET A 95 -11.03 4.23 -11.97
CA MET A 95 -11.09 3.68 -13.33
C MET A 95 -10.39 4.61 -14.31
#